data_AF-A0A2L0D5I7-F1
#
_entry.id   AF-A0A2L0D5I7-F1
#
_cell.length_a   1.000
_cell.length_b   1.000
_cell.length_c   1.000
_cell.angle_alpha   90.00
_cell.angle_beta   90.00
_cell.angle_gamma   90.00
#
_symmetry.space_group_name_H-M   'P 1'
#
loop_
_entity.id
_entity.type
_entity.pdbx_description
1 polymer ?
#
loop_
_entity_poly.entity_id
_entity_poly.type
_entity_poly.pdbx_seq_one_letter_code
_entity_poly.pdbx_strand_id
1 'polypeptide(L)'
;MKIIIDNKIMMDQDIDMVHEEAHGEYKEKGDFSYLIYTNSEKERVILKFNASELTVTRFSKPQSMMKFEKDTFAPAQIPSPVGLQRLVTKTTQFALNQGDQELILHYQLLSHPEAEEALADYQMRLRWEA
;
A
#
# COMPACT_ATOMS: atom_id res chain seq x y z
N MET A 1 8.47 -13.64 -11.98
CA MET A 1 7.46 -12.79 -11.30
C MET A 1 7.92 -11.35 -11.28
N LYS A 2 7.26 -10.53 -12.07
CA LYS A 2 7.36 -9.07 -12.09
C LYS A 2 6.20 -8.50 -11.27
N ILE A 3 6.47 -7.50 -10.45
CA ILE A 3 5.50 -6.78 -9.63
C ILE A 3 5.49 -5.35 -10.14
N ILE A 4 4.31 -4.84 -10.43
CA ILE A 4 4.11 -3.50 -11.00
C ILE A 4 3.16 -2.75 -10.09
N ILE A 5 3.57 -1.56 -9.66
CA ILE A 5 2.78 -0.68 -8.81
C ILE A 5 2.67 0.67 -9.53
N ASP A 6 1.44 1.00 -9.92
CA ASP A 6 1.09 2.31 -10.42
C ASP A 6 0.33 3.04 -9.31
N ASN A 7 0.81 4.22 -8.89
CA ASN A 7 0.19 4.99 -7.82
C ASN A 7 0.02 6.44 -8.26
N LYS A 8 -1.23 6.88 -8.34
CA LYS A 8 -1.58 8.28 -8.51
C LYS A 8 -1.82 8.89 -7.13
N ILE A 9 -1.06 9.93 -6.81
CA ILE A 9 -1.09 10.62 -5.53
C ILE A 9 -1.63 12.03 -5.78
N MET A 10 -2.65 12.43 -5.02
CA MET A 10 -3.23 13.76 -5.10
C MET A 10 -3.09 14.43 -3.73
N MET A 11 -2.40 15.56 -3.70
CA MET A 11 -2.12 16.36 -2.51
C MET A 11 -2.49 17.81 -2.81
N ASP A 12 -3.57 18.31 -2.22
CA ASP A 12 -4.14 19.63 -2.52
C ASP A 12 -4.38 19.86 -4.03
N GLN A 13 -3.51 20.63 -4.69
CA GLN A 13 -3.57 20.90 -6.13
C GLN A 13 -2.56 20.10 -6.95
N ASP A 14 -1.66 19.37 -6.29
CA ASP A 14 -0.59 18.61 -6.92
C ASP A 14 -1.02 17.18 -7.20
N ILE A 15 -0.64 16.69 -8.38
CA ILE A 15 -0.84 15.30 -8.79
C ILE A 15 0.52 14.72 -9.14
N ASP A 16 0.88 13.65 -8.45
CA ASP A 16 2.08 12.85 -8.74
C ASP A 16 1.69 11.46 -9.24
N MET A 17 2.49 10.91 -10.14
CA MET A 17 2.28 9.60 -10.76
C MET A 17 3.56 8.78 -10.57
N VAL A 18 3.49 7.81 -9.68
CA VAL A 18 4.61 6.91 -9.38
C VAL A 18 4.39 5.58 -10.07
N HIS A 19 5.38 5.15 -10.84
CA HIS A 19 5.44 3.83 -11.44
C HIS A 19 6.65 3.08 -10.88
N GLU A 20 6.42 1.92 -10.30
CA GLU A 20 7.45 1.05 -9.75
C GLU A 20 7.34 -0.35 -10.37
N GLU A 21 8.46 -0.87 -10.85
CA GLU A 21 8.60 -2.26 -11.28
C GLU A 21 9.70 -2.95 -10.48
N ALA A 22 9.40 -4.13 -9.98
CA ALA A 22 10.36 -4.94 -9.25
C ALA A 22 10.22 -6.43 -9.59
N HIS A 23 11.33 -7.16 -9.51
CA HIS A 23 11.30 -8.61 -9.49
C HIS A 23 11.17 -9.11 -8.06
N GLY A 24 10.35 -10.14 -7.86
CA GLY A 24 10.06 -10.66 -6.53
C GLY A 24 9.50 -12.06 -6.54
N GLU A 25 8.88 -12.42 -5.42
CA GLU A 25 8.30 -13.72 -5.17
C GLU A 25 6.80 -13.57 -4.87
N TYR A 26 5.98 -14.48 -5.43
CA TYR A 26 4.60 -14.68 -5.02
C TYR A 26 4.52 -15.95 -4.17
N LYS A 27 3.83 -15.89 -3.02
CA LYS A 27 3.58 -17.03 -2.15
C LYS A 27 2.16 -17.01 -1.62
N GLU A 28 1.61 -18.19 -1.38
CA GLU A 28 0.32 -18.36 -0.70
C GLU A 28 0.54 -19.08 0.62
N LYS A 29 -0.14 -18.62 1.67
CA LYS A 29 -0.13 -19.26 2.99
C LYS A 29 -1.45 -19.04 3.71
N GLY A 30 -2.23 -20.11 3.85
CA GLY A 30 -3.61 -20.00 4.33
C GLY A 30 -4.42 -19.15 3.36
N ASP A 31 -5.24 -18.23 3.89
CA ASP A 31 -6.11 -17.36 3.09
C ASP A 31 -5.40 -16.11 2.54
N PHE A 32 -4.07 -16.04 2.65
CA PHE A 32 -3.29 -14.87 2.27
C PHE A 32 -2.33 -15.15 1.12
N SER A 33 -2.31 -14.21 0.19
CA SER A 33 -1.29 -14.04 -0.83
C SER A 33 -0.20 -13.09 -0.32
N TYR A 34 1.04 -13.33 -0.76
CA TYR A 34 2.21 -12.56 -0.38
C TYR A 34 2.99 -12.20 -1.64
N LEU A 35 3.27 -10.91 -1.83
CA LEU A 35 4.30 -10.45 -2.76
C LEU A 35 5.49 -9.94 -1.95
N ILE A 36 6.67 -10.43 -2.27
CA ILE A 36 7.91 -10.10 -1.56
C ILE A 36 8.93 -9.63 -2.59
N TYR A 37 9.45 -8.42 -2.43
CA TYR A 37 10.40 -7.84 -3.37
C TYR A 37 11.34 -6.84 -2.67
N THR A 38 12.29 -6.31 -3.42
CA THR A 38 13.17 -5.21 -2.98
C THR A 38 12.84 -3.98 -3.81
N ASN A 39 12.49 -2.86 -3.17
CA ASN A 39 12.15 -1.61 -3.86
C ASN A 39 13.40 -0.85 -4.36
N SER A 40 13.20 0.29 -5.00
CA SER A 40 14.27 1.18 -5.49
C SER A 40 15.23 1.64 -4.39
N GLU A 41 14.74 1.79 -3.16
CA GLU A 41 15.50 2.19 -1.97
C GLU A 41 16.27 1.03 -1.32
N LYS A 42 16.32 -0.14 -1.97
CA LYS A 42 16.97 -1.37 -1.47
C LYS A 42 16.36 -1.89 -0.17
N GLU A 43 15.09 -1.58 0.07
CA GLU A 43 14.33 -2.07 1.20
C GLU A 43 13.56 -3.32 0.81
N ARG A 44 13.57 -4.32 1.69
CA ARG A 44 12.68 -5.46 1.55
C ARG A 44 11.25 -4.99 1.80
N VAL A 45 10.34 -5.33 0.89
CA VAL A 45 8.91 -5.03 0.98
C VAL A 45 8.12 -6.34 1.00
N ILE A 46 7.13 -6.41 1.89
CA ILE A 46 6.14 -7.49 1.92
C ILE A 46 4.76 -6.85 1.76
N LEU A 47 4.03 -7.31 0.75
CA LEU A 47 2.60 -7.08 0.58
C LEU A 47 1.89 -8.38 0.98
N LYS A 48 1.14 -8.37 2.09
CA LYS A 48 0.30 -9.48 2.53
C LYS A 48 -1.15 -9.09 2.31
N PHE A 49 -1.89 -9.84 1.50
CA PHE A 49 -3.27 -9.48 1.16
C PHE A 49 -4.18 -10.68 0.98
N ASN A 50 -5.47 -10.43 1.14
CA ASN A 50 -6.56 -11.32 0.79
C ASN A 50 -7.73 -10.49 0.24
N ALA A 51 -8.94 -11.06 0.18
CA ALA A 51 -10.11 -10.37 -0.36
C ALA A 51 -10.59 -9.16 0.46
N SER A 52 -10.15 -9.00 1.71
CA SER A 52 -10.64 -7.97 2.65
C SER A 52 -9.59 -6.98 3.12
N GLU A 53 -8.31 -7.35 3.13
CA GLU A 53 -7.24 -6.52 3.66
C GLU A 53 -5.93 -6.62 2.87
N LEU A 54 -5.13 -5.55 2.95
CA LEU A 54 -3.73 -5.49 2.53
C LEU A 54 -2.91 -4.93 3.69
N THR A 55 -1.78 -5.57 4.00
CA THR A 55 -0.72 -5.01 4.85
C THR A 55 0.54 -4.86 4.01
N VAL A 56 1.06 -3.64 3.96
CA VAL A 56 2.33 -3.28 3.34
C VAL A 56 3.34 -3.10 4.46
N THR A 57 4.42 -3.88 4.46
CA THR A 57 5.55 -3.70 5.39
C THR A 57 6.80 -3.41 4.59
N ARG A 58 7.44 -2.25 4.83
CA ARG A 58 8.77 -1.95 4.31
C ARG A 58 9.77 -2.05 5.44
N PHE A 59 10.79 -2.89 5.27
CA PHE A 59 11.87 -3.09 6.24
C PHE A 59 12.93 -1.98 6.14
N SER A 60 12.45 -0.74 6.20
CA SER A 60 13.21 0.50 6.28
C SER A 60 13.79 0.70 7.69
N LYS A 61 14.59 1.76 7.90
CA LYS A 61 15.08 2.16 9.23
C LYS A 61 14.66 3.59 9.55
N PRO A 62 13.62 3.82 10.38
CA PRO A 62 12.76 2.84 11.06
C PRO A 62 11.82 2.09 10.10
N GLN A 63 11.29 0.94 10.53
CA GLN A 63 10.35 0.13 9.74
C GLN A 63 9.04 0.88 9.48
N SER A 64 8.49 0.74 8.27
CA SER A 64 7.19 1.27 7.87
C SER A 64 6.15 0.15 7.78
N MET A 65 4.92 0.42 8.19
CA MET A 65 3.80 -0.50 8.04
C MET A 65 2.51 0.28 7.74
N MET A 66 1.80 -0.10 6.69
CA MET A 66 0.48 0.44 6.35
C MET A 66 -0.51 -0.70 6.19
N LYS A 67 -1.65 -0.61 6.88
CA LYS A 67 -2.77 -1.54 6.71
C LYS A 67 -3.89 -0.84 5.94
N PHE A 68 -4.62 -1.62 5.16
CA PHE A 68 -5.80 -1.22 4.41
C PHE A 68 -6.86 -2.28 4.62
N GLU A 69 -8.06 -1.88 5.00
CA GLU A 69 -9.17 -2.77 5.28
C GLU A 69 -10.40 -2.23 4.58
N LYS A 70 -11.14 -3.11 3.91
CA LYS A 70 -12.34 -2.72 3.18
C LYS A 70 -13.36 -2.06 4.12
N ASP A 71 -13.89 -0.91 3.69
CA ASP A 71 -14.97 -0.16 4.35
C ASP A 71 -14.66 0.35 5.78
N THR A 72 -13.38 0.42 6.19
CA THR A 72 -12.99 0.90 7.52
C THR A 72 -11.66 1.67 7.52
N PHE A 73 -11.35 2.26 8.67
CA PHE A 73 -10.06 2.88 8.95
C PHE A 73 -9.05 1.84 9.41
N ALA A 74 -7.79 1.98 8.99
CA ALA A 74 -6.71 1.09 9.41
C ALA A 74 -5.43 1.87 9.77
N PRO A 75 -4.58 1.33 10.65
CA PRO A 75 -3.38 2.03 11.11
C PRO A 75 -2.30 2.10 10.02
N ALA A 76 -1.60 3.22 9.99
CA ALA A 76 -0.40 3.42 9.19
C ALA A 76 0.72 4.04 10.04
N GLN A 77 1.94 3.61 9.78
CA GLN A 77 3.15 4.06 10.47
C GLN A 77 4.24 4.28 9.45
N ILE A 78 4.65 5.54 9.28
CA ILE A 78 5.65 5.93 8.29
C ILE A 78 6.83 6.65 8.96
N PRO A 79 8.07 6.43 8.50
CA PRO A 79 9.22 7.22 8.94
C PRO A 79 9.04 8.70 8.61
N SER A 80 9.43 9.57 9.55
CA SER A 80 9.57 11.01 9.35
C SER A 80 10.90 11.48 9.94
N PRO A 81 11.39 12.69 9.59
CA PRO A 81 12.65 13.22 10.14
C PRO A 81 12.69 13.28 11.67
N VAL A 82 11.53 13.42 12.33
CA VAL A 82 11.40 13.54 13.79
C VAL A 82 11.02 12.23 14.48
N GLY A 83 10.92 11.12 13.73
CA GLY A 83 10.57 9.80 14.26
C GLY A 83 9.43 9.12 13.50
N LEU A 84 8.87 8.07 14.08
CA LEU A 84 7.78 7.32 13.45
C LEU A 84 6.46 8.09 13.57
N GLN A 85 5.90 8.51 12.44
CA GLN A 85 4.61 9.18 12.37
C GLN A 85 3.50 8.13 12.34
N ARG A 86 2.51 8.26 13.23
CA ARG A 86 1.30 7.44 13.23
C ARG A 86 0.21 8.17 12.45
N LEU A 87 -0.39 7.47 11.51
CA LEU A 87 -1.41 7.94 10.58
C LEU A 87 -2.52 6.90 10.47
N VAL A 88 -3.54 7.23 9.68
CA VAL A 88 -4.68 6.35 9.43
C VAL A 88 -4.96 6.31 7.93
N THR A 89 -5.24 5.13 7.41
CA THR A 89 -5.78 4.97 6.05
C THR A 89 -7.29 4.84 6.15
N LYS A 90 -8.01 5.48 5.23
CA LYS A 90 -9.44 5.27 5.00
C LYS A 90 -9.60 4.68 3.60
N THR A 91 -9.85 3.39 3.52
CA THR A 91 -9.98 2.69 2.24
C THR A 91 -11.33 3.00 1.62
N THR A 92 -11.31 3.58 0.42
CA THR A 92 -12.52 3.94 -0.35
C THR A 92 -12.80 2.96 -1.48
N GLN A 93 -11.79 2.21 -1.93
CA GLN A 93 -11.96 1.10 -2.85
C GLN A 93 -10.94 0.01 -2.54
N PHE A 94 -11.40 -1.24 -2.48
CA PHE A 94 -10.57 -2.43 -2.37
C PHE A 94 -11.14 -3.52 -3.27
N ALA A 95 -10.48 -3.76 -4.41
CA ALA A 95 -10.93 -4.74 -5.41
C ALA A 95 -9.77 -5.65 -5.80
N LEU A 96 -9.78 -6.87 -5.26
CA LEU A 96 -8.84 -7.92 -5.61
C LEU A 96 -9.44 -8.79 -6.72
N ASN A 97 -8.77 -8.84 -7.86
CA ASN A 97 -9.05 -9.75 -8.95
C ASN A 97 -7.89 -10.74 -9.08
N GLN A 98 -8.05 -11.91 -8.45
CA GLN A 98 -7.02 -12.95 -8.49
C GLN A 98 -6.81 -13.53 -9.89
N GLY A 99 -7.86 -13.57 -10.73
CA GLY A 99 -7.76 -14.10 -12.10
C GLY A 99 -6.87 -13.22 -12.98
N ASP A 100 -6.98 -11.90 -12.81
CA ASP A 100 -6.18 -10.92 -13.54
C ASP A 100 -4.89 -10.53 -12.79
N GLN A 101 -4.59 -11.19 -11.66
CA GLN A 101 -3.45 -10.93 -10.79
C GLN A 101 -3.30 -9.43 -10.45
N GLU A 102 -4.41 -8.82 -10.03
CA GLU A 102 -4.55 -7.39 -9.82
C GLU A 102 -5.24 -7.04 -8.51
N LEU A 103 -4.76 -5.99 -7.85
CA LEU A 103 -5.42 -5.33 -6.74
C LEU A 103 -5.55 -3.82 -7.03
N ILE A 104 -6.78 -3.33 -7.06
CA ILE A 104 -7.10 -1.90 -7.10
C ILE A 104 -7.41 -1.44 -5.66
N LEU A 105 -6.66 -0.44 -5.22
CA LEU A 105 -6.77 0.14 -3.89
C LEU A 105 -6.83 1.67 -3.99
N HIS A 106 -7.96 2.25 -3.60
CA HIS A 106 -8.06 3.69 -3.39
C HIS A 106 -8.21 3.97 -1.90
N TYR A 107 -7.51 4.99 -1.41
CA TYR A 107 -7.56 5.36 0.00
C TYR A 107 -7.19 6.82 0.23
N GLN A 108 -7.67 7.34 1.35
CA GLN A 108 -7.22 8.61 1.92
C GLN A 108 -6.21 8.34 3.04
N LEU A 109 -5.16 9.13 3.11
CA LEU A 109 -4.23 9.15 4.24
C LEU A 109 -4.58 10.31 5.16
N LEU A 110 -4.84 10.03 6.43
CA LEU A 110 -5.31 10.98 7.43
C LEU A 110 -4.35 11.03 8.62
N SER A 111 -4.33 12.17 9.32
CA SER A 111 -3.62 12.31 10.59
C SER A 111 -4.26 11.48 11.71
N HIS A 112 -5.59 11.39 11.73
CA HIS A 112 -6.40 10.58 12.65
C HIS A 112 -7.79 10.29 12.03
N PRO A 113 -8.60 9.36 12.58
CA PRO A 113 -9.87 8.96 11.96
C PRO A 113 -10.90 10.09 11.83
N GLU A 114 -10.87 11.04 12.76
CA GLU A 114 -11.79 12.20 12.82
C GLU A 114 -11.30 13.42 12.01
N ALA A 115 -10.22 13.29 11.24
CA ALA A 115 -9.67 14.41 10.48
C ALA A 115 -10.65 14.84 9.38
N GLU A 116 -10.91 16.15 9.30
CA GLU A 116 -11.80 16.74 8.28
C GLU A 116 -11.15 16.72 6.89
N GLU A 117 -9.82 16.89 6.84
CA GLU A 117 -9.03 16.96 5.62
C GLU A 117 -8.07 15.78 5.52
N ALA A 118 -7.93 15.24 4.31
CA ALA A 118 -6.93 14.23 4.01
C ALA A 118 -5.58 14.87 3.76
N LEU A 119 -4.51 14.20 4.20
CA LEU A 119 -3.14 14.56 3.83
C LEU A 119 -2.88 14.29 2.35
N ALA A 120 -3.50 13.23 1.82
CA ALA A 120 -3.42 12.85 0.42
C ALA A 120 -4.49 11.81 0.05
N ASP A 121 -4.91 11.83 -1.21
CA ASP A 121 -5.72 10.80 -1.85
C ASP A 121 -4.85 9.95 -2.77
N TYR A 122 -4.99 8.63 -2.67
CA TYR A 122 -4.20 7.66 -3.42
C TYR A 122 -5.11 6.78 -4.28
N GLN A 123 -4.69 6.57 -5.53
CA GLN A 123 -5.25 5.56 -6.43
C GLN A 123 -4.13 4.62 -6.85
N MET A 124 -4.05 3.47 -6.19
CA MET A 124 -3.02 2.46 -6.41
C MET A 124 -3.58 1.27 -7.21
N ARG A 125 -2.81 0.84 -8.20
CA ARG A 125 -3.00 -0.41 -8.92
C ARG A 125 -1.76 -1.27 -8.76
N LEU A 126 -1.93 -2.43 -8.15
CA LEU A 126 -0.91 -3.45 -7.98
C LEU A 126 -1.18 -4.60 -8.94
N ARG A 127 -0.17 -5.01 -9.71
CA ARG A 127 -0.22 -6.17 -10.61
C ARG A 127 0.98 -7.07 -10.38
N TRP A 128 0.81 -8.38 -10.57
CA TRP A 128 1.91 -9.33 -10.53
C TRP A 128 1.79 -10.34 -11.68
N GLU A 129 2.85 -10.53 -12.45
CA GLU A 129 2.85 -11.40 -13.63
C GLU A 129 4.06 -12.34 -13.63
N ALA A 130 3.84 -13.60 -14.02
CA ALA A 130 4.84 -14.66 -13.93
C ALA A 130 6.04 -14.42 -14.86
#